data_AF-A0A2J8VGJ3-F1
#
_entry.id   AF-A0A2J8VGJ3-F1
#
_cell.length_a   1.000
_cell.length_b   1.000
_cell.length_c   1.000
_cell.angle_alpha   90.00
_cell.angle_beta   90.00
_cell.angle_gamma   90.00
#
_symmetry.space_group_name_H-M   'P 1'
#
loop_
_entity.id
_entity.type
_entity.pdbx_description
1 polymer ?
#
loop_
_entity_poly.entity_id
_entity_poly.type
_entity_poly.pdbx_seq_one_letter_code
_entity_poly.pdbx_strand_id
1 'polypeptide(L)'
;GITRVRNATDAVGIVLKELKRQSSLGIFHLLVAVDGINALWGRTTLKREDKSPIAPEELALVHNLRKMMKNDWEGFDALDPFIPILVSNYNPKEFESCIQYYLENNWLQHEKAPTEEGKKELLFLSNANPSLLERHCAYL
;
A
#
# COMPACT_ATOMS: atom_id res chain seq x y z
N GLY A 1 7.67 -20.90 -11.49
CA GLY A 1 6.44 -20.07 -11.50
C GLY A 1 6.21 -19.39 -12.83
N ILE A 2 7.18 -18.61 -13.33
CA ILE A 2 6.98 -17.70 -14.48
C ILE A 2 6.71 -18.45 -15.80
N THR A 3 7.50 -19.48 -16.12
CA THR A 3 7.34 -20.25 -17.37
C THR A 3 6.19 -21.27 -17.33
N ARG A 4 5.67 -21.59 -16.14
CA ARG A 4 4.61 -22.59 -15.93
C ARG A 4 3.53 -22.01 -15.03
N VAL A 5 2.63 -21.23 -15.62
CA VAL A 5 1.57 -20.47 -14.92
C VAL A 5 0.70 -21.34 -14.03
N ARG A 6 0.39 -22.58 -14.45
CA ARG A 6 -0.43 -23.53 -13.67
C ARG A 6 0.12 -23.79 -12.26
N ASN A 7 1.44 -23.71 -12.07
CA ASN A 7 2.10 -23.97 -10.80
C ASN A 7 2.61 -22.68 -10.12
N ALA A 8 2.21 -21.50 -10.62
CA ALA A 8 2.72 -20.23 -10.13
C ALA A 8 2.31 -19.99 -8.66
N THR A 9 1.05 -20.29 -8.31
CA THR A 9 0.54 -20.16 -6.94
C THR A 9 1.34 -20.97 -5.93
N ASP A 10 1.64 -22.23 -6.24
CA ASP A 10 2.44 -23.09 -5.37
C ASP A 10 3.88 -22.59 -5.27
N ALA A 11 4.46 -22.14 -6.39
CA ALA A 11 5.80 -21.56 -6.41
C ALA A 11 5.89 -20.33 -5.50
N VAL A 12 4.88 -19.44 -5.51
CA VAL A 12 4.82 -18.30 -4.57
C VAL A 12 4.80 -18.78 -3.13
N GLY A 13 3.98 -19.78 -2.80
CA GLY A 13 3.92 -20.36 -1.45
C GLY A 13 5.27 -20.92 -0.98
N ILE A 14 5.98 -21.63 -1.86
CA ILE A 14 7.32 -22.18 -1.58
C ILE A 14 8.32 -21.05 -1.35
N VAL A 15 8.32 -20.02 -2.20
CA VAL A 15 9.20 -18.85 -2.05
C VAL A 15 8.97 -18.17 -0.70
N LEU A 16 7.71 -17.88 -0.34
CA LEU A 16 7.40 -17.25 0.95
C LEU A 16 7.87 -18.10 2.14
N LYS A 17 7.63 -19.41 2.08
CA LYS A 17 8.08 -20.35 3.12
C LYS A 17 9.60 -20.35 3.28
N GLU A 18 10.32 -20.39 2.16
CA GLU A 18 11.78 -20.47 2.18
C GLU A 18 12.44 -19.15 2.58
N LEU A 19 11.88 -18.01 2.15
CA LEU A 19 12.32 -16.70 2.58
C LEU A 19 12.24 -16.56 4.10
N LYS A 20 11.07 -16.88 4.66
CA LYS A 20 10.84 -16.88 6.11
C LYS A 20 11.79 -17.82 6.86
N ARG A 21 12.01 -19.03 6.34
CA ARG A 21 12.91 -20.02 6.95
C ARG A 21 14.36 -19.54 6.96
N GLN A 22 14.85 -19.01 5.84
CA GLN A 22 16.24 -18.59 5.69
C GLN A 22 16.55 -17.29 6.44
N SER A 23 15.59 -16.36 6.54
CA SER A 23 15.78 -15.14 7.34
C SER A 23 15.94 -15.46 8.83
N SER A 24 15.19 -16.44 9.36
CA SER A 24 15.37 -16.92 10.74
C SER A 24 16.73 -17.59 11.00
N LEU A 25 17.44 -17.99 9.95
CA LEU A 25 18.81 -18.52 10.09
C LEU A 25 19.88 -17.42 10.06
N GLY A 26 19.48 -16.15 9.98
CA GLY A 26 20.40 -15.00 9.93
C GLY A 26 21.11 -14.83 8.60
N ILE A 27 20.68 -15.51 7.54
CA ILE A 27 21.32 -15.42 6.21
C ILE A 27 21.10 -14.03 5.60
N PHE A 28 19.91 -13.44 5.83
CA PHE A 28 19.55 -12.09 5.39
C PHE A 28 18.42 -11.52 6.25
N HIS A 29 18.28 -10.20 6.23
CA HIS A 29 17.13 -9.50 6.81
C HIS A 29 15.98 -9.43 5.80
N LEU A 30 14.75 -9.69 6.25
CA LEU A 30 13.56 -9.73 5.41
C LEU A 30 12.56 -8.67 5.87
N LEU A 31 12.12 -7.81 4.93
CA LEU A 31 11.02 -6.86 5.12
C LEU A 31 9.78 -7.39 4.40
N VAL A 32 8.66 -7.50 5.11
CA VAL A 32 7.36 -7.86 4.53
C VAL A 32 6.48 -6.61 4.49
N ALA A 33 6.33 -6.03 3.30
CA ALA A 33 5.44 -4.89 3.06
C ALA A 33 4.20 -5.38 2.29
N VAL A 34 3.02 -5.22 2.90
CA VAL A 34 1.72 -5.58 2.31
C VAL A 34 0.79 -4.37 2.39
N ASP A 35 0.49 -3.77 1.25
CA ASP A 35 -0.55 -2.76 1.15
C ASP A 35 -1.94 -3.42 1.14
N GLY A 36 -2.93 -2.79 1.77
CA GLY A 36 -4.30 -3.32 1.87
C GLY A 36 -4.41 -4.63 2.66
N ILE A 37 -3.66 -4.78 3.76
CA ILE A 37 -3.60 -6.01 4.57
C ILE A 37 -4.97 -6.50 5.07
N ASN A 38 -5.94 -5.60 5.23
CA ASN A 38 -7.32 -5.90 5.60
C ASN A 38 -8.02 -6.85 4.62
N ALA A 39 -7.58 -6.92 3.35
CA ALA A 39 -8.10 -7.87 2.36
C ALA A 39 -7.84 -9.33 2.76
N LEU A 40 -6.80 -9.60 3.57
CA LEU A 40 -6.46 -10.97 3.98
C LEU A 40 -7.50 -11.58 4.90
N TRP A 41 -8.21 -10.79 5.71
CA TRP A 41 -9.25 -11.25 6.64
C TRP A 41 -10.65 -10.70 6.31
N GLY A 42 -10.78 -10.00 5.18
CA GLY A 42 -12.05 -9.44 4.71
C GLY A 42 -12.95 -10.45 4.01
N ARG A 43 -13.83 -9.95 3.14
CA ARG A 43 -14.67 -10.78 2.27
C ARG A 43 -14.09 -10.80 0.85
N THR A 44 -14.28 -11.89 0.14
CA THR A 44 -13.97 -11.95 -1.29
C THR A 44 -15.24 -11.76 -2.12
N THR A 45 -15.07 -11.30 -3.36
CA THR A 45 -16.14 -11.25 -4.37
C THR A 45 -16.16 -12.51 -5.25
N LEU A 46 -15.24 -13.46 -5.00
CA LEU A 46 -15.09 -14.68 -5.79
C LEU A 46 -16.21 -15.67 -5.47
N LYS A 47 -16.63 -16.39 -6.50
CA LYS A 47 -17.69 -17.40 -6.42
C LYS A 47 -17.25 -18.70 -7.08
N ARG A 48 -17.75 -19.80 -6.55
CA ARG A 48 -17.63 -21.13 -7.18
C ARG A 48 -18.59 -21.24 -8.36
N GLU A 49 -18.51 -22.34 -9.10
CA GLU A 49 -19.41 -22.64 -10.23
C GLU A 49 -20.89 -22.70 -9.81
N ASP A 50 -21.17 -23.16 -8.59
CA ASP A 50 -22.50 -23.19 -7.98
C ASP A 50 -22.98 -21.81 -7.46
N LYS A 51 -22.22 -20.74 -7.72
CA LYS A 51 -22.45 -19.35 -7.29
C LYS A 51 -22.31 -19.12 -5.78
N SER A 52 -21.89 -20.10 -5.00
CA SER A 52 -21.57 -19.89 -3.59
C SER A 52 -20.32 -19.02 -3.43
N PRO A 53 -20.24 -18.18 -2.39
CA PRO A 53 -19.08 -17.33 -2.14
C PRO A 53 -17.87 -18.15 -1.70
N ILE A 54 -16.66 -17.67 -2.03
CA ILE A 54 -15.39 -18.28 -1.59
C ILE A 54 -14.81 -17.45 -0.44
N ALA A 55 -14.46 -18.08 0.67
CA ALA A 55 -13.79 -17.40 1.77
C ALA A 55 -12.30 -17.14 1.46
N PRO A 56 -11.67 -16.07 1.99
CA PRO A 56 -10.28 -15.76 1.68
C PRO A 56 -9.30 -16.89 2.07
N GLU A 57 -9.56 -17.61 3.16
CA GLU A 57 -8.74 -18.76 3.60
C GLU A 57 -8.69 -19.92 2.61
N GLU A 58 -9.67 -20.04 1.72
CA GLU A 58 -9.70 -21.06 0.68
C GLU A 58 -8.76 -20.71 -0.49
N LEU A 59 -8.31 -19.46 -0.58
CA LEU A 59 -7.38 -19.00 -1.60
C LEU A 59 -5.95 -19.28 -1.13
N ALA A 60 -5.26 -20.18 -1.84
CA ALA A 60 -3.89 -20.59 -1.49
C ALA A 60 -2.91 -19.41 -1.35
N LEU A 61 -3.05 -18.36 -2.18
CA LEU A 61 -2.23 -17.14 -2.07
C LEU A 61 -2.46 -16.41 -0.75
N VAL A 62 -3.72 -16.19 -0.36
CA VAL A 62 -4.09 -15.52 0.90
C VAL A 62 -3.63 -16.34 2.09
N HIS A 63 -3.83 -17.66 2.04
CA HIS A 63 -3.38 -18.58 3.08
C HIS A 63 -1.86 -18.49 3.32
N ASN A 64 -1.07 -18.51 2.24
CA ASN A 64 0.39 -18.41 2.35
C ASN A 64 0.84 -17.02 2.82
N LEU A 65 0.17 -15.95 2.40
CA LEU A 65 0.50 -14.59 2.85
C LEU A 65 0.15 -14.36 4.32
N ARG A 66 -0.99 -14.89 4.82
CA ARG A 66 -1.32 -14.88 6.25
C ARG A 66 -0.24 -15.53 7.12
N LYS A 67 0.48 -16.55 6.62
CA LYS A 67 1.61 -17.17 7.34
C LYS A 67 2.83 -16.26 7.45
N MET A 68 3.01 -15.33 6.53
CA MET A 68 4.09 -14.34 6.61
C MET A 68 3.80 -13.28 7.68
N MET A 69 2.51 -13.03 7.96
CA MET A 69 2.08 -12.04 8.95
C MET A 69 2.06 -12.57 10.40
N LYS A 70 2.46 -13.82 10.62
CA LYS A 70 2.61 -14.37 11.97
C LYS A 70 3.97 -13.96 12.55
N ASN A 71 3.99 -13.70 13.85
CA ASN A 71 5.15 -13.39 14.69
C ASN A 71 5.90 -14.65 15.16
N ASP A 72 5.96 -15.68 14.32
CA ASP A 72 6.61 -16.97 14.62
C ASP A 72 8.00 -17.08 13.97
N TRP A 73 8.62 -15.94 13.62
CA TRP A 73 9.94 -15.89 12.98
C TRP A 73 10.68 -14.57 13.23
N GLU A 74 11.99 -14.68 13.46
CA GLU A 74 12.87 -13.55 13.76
C GLU A 74 12.85 -12.48 12.65
N GLY A 75 12.73 -11.21 13.07
CA GLY A 75 12.66 -10.03 12.19
C GLY A 75 11.28 -9.39 12.12
N PHE A 76 10.21 -10.16 12.34
CA PHE A 76 8.83 -9.63 12.44
C PHE A 76 8.38 -9.41 13.89
N ASP A 77 9.04 -10.04 14.86
CA ASP A 77 8.75 -9.93 16.29
C ASP A 77 8.87 -8.50 16.83
N ALA A 78 9.70 -7.65 16.20
CA ALA A 78 9.85 -6.24 16.57
C ALA A 78 8.58 -5.40 16.28
N LEU A 79 7.64 -5.94 15.51
CA LEU A 79 6.40 -5.28 15.13
C LEU A 79 5.19 -5.84 15.91
N ASP A 80 5.39 -6.72 16.89
CA ASP A 80 4.31 -7.28 17.73
C ASP A 80 4.39 -6.76 19.18
N PRO A 81 3.29 -6.25 19.78
CA PRO A 81 1.99 -5.97 19.15
C PRO A 81 2.11 -4.90 18.05
N PHE A 82 1.25 -4.99 17.03
CA PHE A 82 1.23 -4.03 15.91
C PHE A 82 1.31 -2.59 16.43
N ILE A 83 2.18 -1.79 15.82
CA ILE A 83 2.30 -0.37 16.14
C ILE A 83 1.46 0.40 15.12
N PRO A 84 0.27 0.92 15.50
CA PRO A 84 -0.52 1.74 14.58
C PRO A 84 0.19 3.08 14.33
N ILE A 85 0.41 3.41 13.06
CA ILE A 85 1.00 4.69 12.64
C ILE A 85 -0.08 5.48 11.91
N LEU A 86 -0.47 6.63 12.47
CA LEU A 86 -1.42 7.53 11.83
C LEU A 86 -0.73 8.33 10.73
N VAL A 87 -1.27 8.26 9.52
CA VAL A 87 -0.89 9.15 8.41
C VAL A 87 -1.99 10.21 8.28
N SER A 88 -1.62 11.47 8.50
CA SER A 88 -2.55 12.61 8.43
C SER A 88 -2.47 13.30 7.07
N ASN A 89 -3.40 14.22 6.82
CA ASN A 89 -3.27 15.19 5.72
C ASN A 89 -2.02 16.07 5.91
N TYR A 90 -1.63 16.79 4.85
CA TYR A 90 -0.46 17.64 4.89
C TYR A 90 -0.57 18.69 6.01
N ASN A 91 0.53 18.88 6.72
CA ASN A 91 0.72 20.08 7.51
C ASN A 91 1.05 21.28 6.59
N PRO A 92 1.00 22.54 7.09
CA PRO A 92 1.20 23.72 6.25
C PRO A 92 2.53 23.74 5.48
N LYS A 93 3.61 23.19 6.06
CA LYS A 93 4.92 23.15 5.40
C LYS A 93 4.97 22.10 4.29
N GLU A 94 4.35 20.94 4.52
CA GLU A 94 4.25 19.88 3.51
C GLU A 94 3.40 20.33 2.33
N PHE A 95 2.27 21.00 2.59
CA PHE A 95 1.43 21.56 1.54
C PHE A 95 2.19 22.57 0.69
N GLU A 96 2.85 23.55 1.31
CA GLU A 96 3.61 24.57 0.58
C GLU A 96 4.75 23.94 -0.23
N SER A 97 5.46 22.97 0.36
CA SER A 97 6.54 22.26 -0.33
C SER A 97 6.02 21.48 -1.55
N CYS A 98 4.83 20.87 -1.45
CA CYS A 98 4.19 20.14 -2.54
C CYS A 98 3.75 21.07 -3.68
N ILE A 99 3.15 22.23 -3.36
CA ILE A 99 2.80 23.25 -4.36
C ILE A 99 4.05 23.77 -5.05
N GLN A 100 5.09 24.10 -4.28
CA GLN A 100 6.35 24.60 -4.82
C GLN A 100 6.98 23.60 -5.80
N TYR A 101 6.96 22.31 -5.46
CA TYR A 101 7.39 21.25 -6.37
C TYR A 101 6.60 21.24 -7.68
N TYR A 102 5.28 21.39 -7.64
CA TYR A 102 4.47 21.46 -8.87
C TYR A 102 4.78 22.69 -9.72
N LEU A 103 5.03 23.85 -9.09
CA LEU A 103 5.42 25.07 -9.79
C LEU A 103 6.79 24.94 -10.47
N GLU A 104 7.78 24.38 -9.78
CA GLU A 104 9.13 24.16 -10.31
C GLU A 104 9.15 23.24 -11.53
N ASN A 105 8.23 22.27 -11.57
CA ASN A 105 8.07 21.37 -12.72
C ASN A 105 7.17 21.93 -13.82
N ASN A 106 6.68 23.17 -13.69
CA ASN A 106 5.66 23.75 -14.57
C ASN A 106 4.44 22.81 -14.71
N TRP A 107 4.01 22.19 -13.62
CA TRP A 107 2.83 21.32 -13.64
C TRP A 107 1.54 22.14 -13.57
N LEU A 108 1.53 23.23 -12.79
CA LEU A 108 0.40 24.14 -12.69
C LEU A 108 0.48 25.20 -13.80
N GLN A 109 -0.41 25.12 -14.79
CA GLN A 109 -0.37 25.99 -15.96
C GLN A 109 -1.25 27.24 -15.81
N HIS A 110 -2.30 27.17 -14.99
CA HIS A 110 -3.18 28.30 -14.75
C HIS A 110 -2.46 29.51 -14.13
N GLU A 111 -2.64 30.70 -14.72
CA GLU A 111 -1.93 31.94 -14.34
C GLU A 111 -2.11 32.34 -12.87
N LYS A 112 -3.25 31.98 -12.25
CA LYS A 112 -3.53 32.29 -10.84
C LYS A 112 -3.05 31.22 -9.85
N ALA A 113 -2.60 30.05 -10.33
CA ALA A 113 -2.15 28.98 -9.44
C ALA A 113 -0.91 29.34 -8.58
N PRO A 114 0.07 30.12 -9.08
CA PRO A 114 1.21 30.54 -8.27
C PRO A 114 0.88 31.62 -7.23
N THR A 115 -0.29 32.27 -7.30
CA THR A 115 -0.63 33.37 -6.38
C THR A 115 -1.07 32.86 -5.02
N GLU A 116 -0.95 33.71 -4.00
CA GLU A 116 -1.37 33.37 -2.63
C GLU A 116 -2.87 33.05 -2.54
N GLU A 117 -3.69 33.68 -3.37
CA GLU A 117 -5.12 33.37 -3.50
C GLU A 117 -5.33 31.97 -4.08
N GLY A 118 -4.62 31.63 -5.17
CA GLY A 118 -4.70 30.30 -5.79
C GLY A 118 -4.30 29.19 -4.82
N LYS A 119 -3.24 29.40 -4.04
CA LYS A 119 -2.83 28.46 -2.98
C LYS A 119 -3.88 28.29 -1.90
N LYS A 120 -4.53 29.37 -1.45
CA LYS A 120 -5.61 29.31 -0.46
C LYS A 120 -6.84 28.57 -0.97
N GLU A 121 -7.21 28.78 -2.23
CA GLU A 121 -8.30 28.05 -2.88
C GLU A 121 -7.98 26.55 -2.96
N LEU A 122 -6.77 26.18 -3.41
CA LEU A 122 -6.31 24.80 -3.45
C LEU A 122 -6.28 24.15 -2.06
N LEU A 123 -5.81 24.88 -1.05
CA LEU A 123 -5.80 24.41 0.33
C LEU A 123 -7.22 24.16 0.84
N PHE A 124 -8.17 25.05 0.55
CA PHE A 124 -9.56 24.91 0.95
C PHE A 124 -10.26 23.74 0.25
N LEU A 125 -10.12 23.64 -1.08
CA LEU A 125 -10.77 22.59 -1.89
C LEU A 125 -10.22 21.20 -1.57
N SER A 126 -8.91 21.08 -1.39
CA SER A 126 -8.27 19.81 -1.04
C SER A 126 -8.35 19.47 0.44
N ASN A 127 -8.59 20.45 1.32
CA ASN A 127 -8.42 20.34 2.77
C ASN A 127 -7.05 19.74 3.16
N ALA A 128 -6.00 20.17 2.47
CA ALA A 128 -4.63 19.65 2.57
C ALA A 128 -4.51 18.12 2.34
N ASN A 129 -5.52 17.48 1.74
CA ASN A 129 -5.47 16.06 1.42
C ASN A 129 -4.58 15.84 0.18
N PRO A 130 -3.55 14.97 0.26
CA PRO A 130 -2.61 14.74 -0.84
C PRO A 130 -3.27 14.34 -2.16
N SER A 131 -4.23 13.41 -2.11
CA SER A 131 -4.88 12.89 -3.31
C SER A 131 -5.86 13.88 -3.92
N LEU A 132 -6.61 14.62 -3.09
CA LEU A 132 -7.50 15.66 -3.62
C LEU A 132 -6.71 16.82 -4.23
N LEU A 133 -5.59 17.20 -3.61
CA LEU A 133 -4.72 18.24 -4.15
C LEU A 133 -4.18 17.84 -5.53
N GLU A 134 -3.60 16.65 -5.66
CA GLU A 134 -3.12 16.13 -6.95
C GLU A 134 -4.24 16.13 -7.99
N ARG A 135 -5.42 15.63 -7.63
CA ARG A 135 -6.56 15.57 -8.55
C ARG A 135 -7.01 16.95 -9.01
N HIS A 136 -7.03 17.95 -8.13
CA HIS A 136 -7.37 19.33 -8.50
C HIS A 136 -6.28 19.96 -9.37
N CYS A 137 -5.00 19.72 -9.06
CA CYS A 137 -3.86 20.22 -9.81
C CYS A 137 -3.69 19.56 -11.18
N ALA A 138 -4.18 18.33 -11.38
CA ALA A 138 -4.02 17.58 -12.62
C ALA A 138 -4.71 18.20 -13.85
N TYR A 139 -5.64 19.15 -13.65
CA TYR A 139 -6.37 19.82 -14.73
C TYR A 139 -6.25 21.36 -14.69
N LEU A 140 -5.28 21.89 -13.93
CA LEU A 140 -5.02 23.34 -13.80
C LEU A 140 -3.92 23.85 -14.73
#